data_AF-A0A8X7TQN7-F1
#
_entry.id   AF-A0A8X7TQN7-F1
#
_cell.length_a   1.000
_cell.length_b   1.000
_cell.length_c   1.000
_cell.angle_alpha   90.00
_cell.angle_beta   90.00
_cell.angle_gamma   90.00
#
_symmetry.space_group_name_H-M   'P 1'
#
loop_
_entity.id
_entity.type
_entity.pdbx_description
1 polymer ?
#
loop_
_entity_poly.entity_id
_entity_poly.type
_entity_poly.pdbx_seq_one_letter_code
_entity_poly.pdbx_strand_id
1 'polypeptide(L)'
;MASLQPSPPFNHPPPAGAVVAKYGDKSVYFDLEDLGNTTGQWDLYGSDAPSPYNPLQSKFFETFAAPFTKRGLLLKFLILGGGYLLTYVSASSTGDVLPIKRGPQEKPKLGPRGKL
;
A
#
# COMPACT_ATOMS: atom_id res chain seq x y z
N MET A 1 -33.74 -32.96 22.69
CA MET A 1 -32.41 -32.34 22.83
C MET A 1 -32.63 -30.86 23.07
N ALA A 2 -32.49 -30.40 24.32
CA ALA A 2 -32.69 -29.00 24.68
C ALA A 2 -31.37 -28.23 24.47
N SER A 3 -31.43 -27.14 23.71
CA SER A 3 -30.28 -26.25 23.46
C SER A 3 -29.99 -25.39 24.68
N LEU A 4 -28.79 -25.52 25.24
CA LEU A 4 -28.28 -24.63 26.29
C LEU A 4 -27.95 -23.27 25.67
N GLN A 5 -28.69 -22.22 26.05
CA GLN A 5 -28.28 -20.84 25.78
C GLN A 5 -27.06 -20.50 26.65
N PRO A 6 -26.06 -19.77 26.12
CA PRO A 6 -24.95 -19.29 26.94
C PRO A 6 -25.46 -18.28 27.97
N SER A 7 -25.02 -18.44 29.22
CA SER A 7 -25.30 -17.50 30.31
C SER A 7 -24.80 -16.10 29.97
N PRO A 8 -25.54 -15.03 30.31
CA PRO A 8 -25.05 -13.66 30.13
C PRO A 8 -23.72 -13.47 30.89
N PRO A 9 -22.81 -12.62 30.40
CA PRO A 9 -21.60 -12.31 31.13
C PRO A 9 -21.97 -11.77 32.52
N PHE A 10 -21.31 -12.31 33.55
CA PHE A 10 -21.42 -11.79 34.91
C PHE A 10 -20.83 -10.37 34.95
N ASN A 11 -21.67 -9.36 34.74
CA ASN A 11 -21.35 -7.99 35.09
C ASN A 11 -21.46 -7.87 36.61
N HIS A 12 -20.40 -8.25 37.32
CA HIS A 12 -20.21 -7.76 38.68
C HIS A 12 -20.05 -6.24 38.57
N PRO A 13 -20.83 -5.44 39.32
CA PRO A 13 -20.50 -4.04 39.47
C PRO A 13 -19.06 -3.96 39.98
N PRO A 14 -18.20 -3.09 39.42
CA PRO A 14 -16.84 -2.94 39.91
C PRO A 14 -16.88 -2.68 41.42
N PRO A 15 -15.97 -3.27 42.21
CA PRO A 15 -15.94 -3.06 43.65
C PRO A 15 -15.92 -1.55 43.93
N ALA A 16 -16.70 -1.11 44.93
CA ALA A 16 -16.78 0.30 45.30
C ALA A 16 -15.37 0.84 45.55
N GLY A 17 -14.85 1.64 44.61
CA GLY A 17 -13.47 2.16 44.63
C GLY A 17 -12.59 1.74 43.44
N ALA A 18 -13.06 0.93 42.49
CA ALA A 18 -12.31 0.72 41.25
C ALA A 18 -12.29 2.03 40.43
N VAL A 19 -11.10 2.57 40.20
CA VAL A 19 -10.90 3.75 39.35
C VAL A 19 -11.14 3.32 37.91
N VAL A 20 -12.34 3.59 37.39
CA VAL A 20 -12.66 3.42 35.97
C VAL A 20 -12.25 4.70 35.28
N ALA A 21 -11.17 4.64 34.51
CA ALA A 21 -10.72 5.77 33.72
C ALA A 21 -11.44 5.70 32.37
N LYS A 22 -12.41 6.59 32.14
CA LYS A 22 -13.14 6.69 30.87
C LYS A 22 -12.60 7.86 30.07
N TYR A 23 -12.18 7.61 28.85
CA TYR A 23 -11.76 8.67 27.95
C TYR A 23 -12.97 9.57 27.63
N GLY A 24 -12.87 10.87 27.94
CA GLY A 24 -13.92 11.86 27.66
C GLY A 24 -14.60 12.49 28.89
N ASP A 25 -14.34 11.99 30.10
CA ASP A 25 -14.72 12.68 31.34
C ASP A 25 -13.80 13.88 31.62
N LYS A 26 -14.24 14.85 32.45
CA LYS A 26 -13.47 16.08 32.74
C LYS A 26 -12.08 15.74 33.26
N SER A 27 -11.07 16.07 32.45
CA SER A 27 -9.64 15.82 32.73
C SER A 27 -9.25 14.34 32.88
N VAL A 28 -10.03 13.42 32.31
CA VAL A 28 -9.68 11.99 32.18
C VAL A 28 -9.38 11.68 30.72
N TYR A 29 -8.09 11.54 30.41
CA TYR A 29 -7.57 11.29 29.05
C TYR A 29 -6.95 9.91 28.89
N PHE A 30 -7.07 9.07 29.92
CA PHE A 30 -6.50 7.74 29.98
C PHE A 30 -7.62 6.75 30.22
N ASP A 31 -7.67 5.69 29.43
CA ASP A 31 -8.69 4.65 29.47
C ASP A 31 -8.04 3.29 29.21
N LEU A 32 -8.27 2.36 30.13
CA LEU A 32 -7.74 0.99 30.05
C LEU A 32 -8.59 0.08 29.15
N GLU A 33 -9.86 0.45 28.95
CA GLU A 33 -10.81 -0.27 28.10
C GLU A 33 -10.76 0.26 26.66
N ASP A 34 -10.40 1.53 26.46
CA ASP A 34 -10.21 2.18 25.15
C ASP A 34 -8.79 2.75 24.99
N LEU A 35 -7.85 1.85 24.71
CA LEU A 35 -6.47 2.22 24.40
C LEU A 35 -6.35 3.02 23.10
N GLY A 36 -7.29 2.89 22.16
CA GLY A 36 -7.24 3.60 20.88
C GLY A 36 -7.33 5.11 21.09
N ASN A 37 -8.30 5.56 21.89
CA ASN A 37 -8.42 6.97 22.24
C ASN A 37 -7.31 7.47 23.18
N THR A 38 -6.84 6.62 24.08
CA THR A 38 -5.72 6.94 25.00
C THR A 38 -4.40 7.14 24.28
N THR A 39 -4.13 6.34 23.25
CA THR A 39 -2.87 6.38 22.48
C THR A 39 -2.94 7.29 21.24
N GLY A 40 -4.08 7.93 21.00
CA GLY A 40 -4.27 8.85 19.87
C GLY A 40 -4.41 8.14 18.53
N GLN A 41 -5.01 6.95 18.50
CA GLN A 41 -5.33 6.21 17.28
C GLN A 41 -6.53 6.83 16.55
N TRP A 42 -6.37 8.07 16.10
CA TRP A 42 -7.41 8.82 15.40
C TRP A 42 -7.07 8.93 13.92
N ASP A 43 -8.05 8.61 13.07
CA ASP A 43 -8.02 9.00 11.67
C ASP A 43 -8.47 10.47 11.56
N LEU A 44 -7.51 11.39 11.62
CA LEU A 44 -7.78 12.83 11.62
C LEU A 44 -8.43 13.34 10.32
N TYR A 45 -8.33 12.57 9.23
CA TYR A 45 -8.80 12.96 7.91
C TYR A 45 -9.72 11.92 7.25
N GLY A 46 -10.07 10.86 7.99
CA GLY A 46 -11.00 9.84 7.56
C GLY A 46 -12.39 10.41 7.33
N SER A 47 -13.07 9.92 6.29
CA SER A 47 -14.46 10.26 6.03
C SER A 47 -15.22 9.00 5.67
N ASP A 48 -16.34 8.77 6.35
CA ASP A 48 -17.28 7.67 6.05
C ASP A 48 -18.22 8.01 4.88
N ALA A 49 -17.91 9.05 4.11
CA ALA A 49 -18.70 9.42 2.94
C ALA A 49 -18.70 8.27 1.91
N PRO A 50 -19.85 8.00 1.26
CA PRO A 50 -19.93 6.99 0.22
C PRO A 50 -19.04 7.36 -0.99
N SER A 51 -18.80 6.38 -1.87
CA SER A 51 -17.97 6.57 -3.05
C SER A 51 -18.42 7.81 -3.84
N PRO A 52 -17.51 8.78 -4.11
CA PRO A 52 -17.85 9.99 -4.86
C PRO A 52 -17.99 9.71 -6.36
N TYR A 53 -17.66 8.50 -6.83
CA TYR A 53 -17.64 8.13 -8.23
C TYR A 53 -18.96 7.55 -8.71
N ASN A 54 -19.26 7.76 -10.00
CA ASN A 54 -20.38 7.13 -10.67
C ASN A 54 -20.29 5.58 -10.53
N PRO A 55 -21.37 4.88 -10.13
CA PRO A 55 -21.38 3.43 -10.02
C PRO A 55 -20.89 2.68 -11.27
N LEU A 56 -21.18 3.20 -12.47
CA LEU A 56 -20.71 2.58 -13.72
C LEU A 56 -19.17 2.64 -13.84
N GLN A 57 -18.57 3.77 -13.46
CA GLN A 57 -17.13 3.94 -13.42
C GLN A 57 -16.49 3.01 -12.39
N SER A 58 -17.11 2.92 -11.20
CA SER A 58 -16.65 2.02 -10.14
C SER A 58 -16.64 0.55 -10.62
N LYS A 59 -17.71 0.11 -11.30
CA LYS A 59 -17.82 -1.27 -11.81
C LYS A 59 -16.79 -1.57 -12.90
N PHE A 60 -16.50 -0.60 -13.76
CA PHE A 60 -15.45 -0.73 -14.77
C PHE A 60 -14.10 -1.03 -14.12
N PHE A 61 -13.65 -0.18 -13.18
CA PHE A 61 -12.35 -0.38 -12.53
C PHE A 61 -12.30 -1.64 -11.67
N GLU A 62 -13.38 -1.95 -10.96
CA GLU A 62 -13.48 -3.20 -10.19
C GLU A 62 -13.21 -4.43 -11.09
N THR A 63 -13.79 -4.44 -12.30
CA THR A 63 -13.68 -5.57 -13.22
C THR A 63 -12.31 -5.64 -13.91
N PHE A 64 -11.81 -4.52 -14.44
CA PHE A 64 -10.58 -4.50 -15.23
C PHE A 64 -9.30 -4.45 -14.39
N ALA A 65 -9.35 -3.86 -13.19
CA ALA A 65 -8.21 -3.87 -12.28
C ALA A 65 -8.10 -5.18 -11.49
N ALA A 66 -9.17 -5.99 -11.41
CA ALA A 66 -9.20 -7.22 -10.63
C ALA A 66 -7.99 -8.15 -10.83
N PRO A 67 -7.53 -8.45 -12.07
CA PRO A 67 -6.37 -9.31 -12.29
C PRO A 67 -5.07 -8.77 -11.65
N PHE A 68 -4.96 -7.45 -11.46
CA PHE A 68 -3.78 -6.78 -10.92
C PHE A 68 -3.83 -6.57 -9.40
N THR A 69 -4.91 -6.96 -8.71
CA THR A 69 -5.05 -6.74 -7.27
C THR A 69 -4.23 -7.70 -6.39
N LYS A 70 -3.85 -8.87 -6.92
CA LYS A 70 -3.07 -9.86 -6.17
C LYS A 70 -1.60 -9.46 -6.16
N ARG A 71 -1.13 -8.88 -5.04
CA ARG A 71 0.24 -8.36 -4.86
C ARG A 71 1.36 -9.27 -5.40
N GLY A 72 1.26 -10.58 -5.16
CA GLY A 72 2.27 -11.55 -5.62
C GLY A 72 2.25 -11.78 -7.13
N LEU A 73 1.06 -11.79 -7.74
CA LEU A 73 0.91 -11.91 -9.18
C LEU A 73 1.29 -10.60 -9.88
N LEU A 74 0.89 -9.46 -9.32
CA LEU A 74 1.28 -8.13 -9.80
C LEU A 74 2.80 -7.96 -9.81
N LEU A 75 3.49 -8.33 -8.72
CA LEU A 75 4.94 -8.23 -8.64
C LEU A 75 5.64 -9.08 -9.71
N LYS A 76 5.21 -10.34 -9.89
CA LYS A 76 5.76 -11.22 -10.93
C LYS A 76 5.51 -10.67 -12.33
N PHE A 77 4.31 -10.17 -12.59
CA PHE A 77 3.96 -9.53 -13.86
C PHE A 77 4.86 -8.32 -14.13
N LEU A 78 5.07 -7.44 -13.14
CA LEU A 78 5.90 -6.25 -13.30
C LEU A 78 7.37 -6.58 -13.51
N ILE A 79 7.94 -7.51 -12.74
CA ILE A 79 9.37 -7.87 -12.89
C ILE A 79 9.61 -8.62 -14.20
N LEU A 80 8.79 -9.62 -14.52
CA LEU A 80 8.98 -10.41 -15.74
C LEU A 80 8.60 -9.60 -16.98
N GLY A 81 7.42 -8.97 -16.99
CA GLY A 81 6.94 -8.18 -18.11
C GLY A 81 7.75 -6.90 -18.29
N GLY A 82 7.98 -6.13 -17.23
CA GLY A 82 8.77 -4.91 -17.26
C GLY A 82 10.25 -5.17 -17.55
N GLY A 83 10.84 -6.20 -16.93
CA GLY A 83 12.23 -6.60 -17.20
C GLY A 83 12.43 -7.09 -18.65
N TYR A 84 11.50 -7.91 -19.15
CA TYR A 84 11.50 -8.33 -20.54
C TYR A 84 11.34 -7.13 -21.49
N LEU A 85 10.37 -6.25 -21.23
CA LEU A 85 10.13 -5.08 -22.07
C LEU A 85 11.35 -4.16 -22.10
N LEU A 86 11.98 -3.91 -20.95
CA LEU A 86 13.19 -3.09 -20.87
C LEU A 86 14.33 -3.68 -21.70
N THR A 87 14.60 -4.98 -21.56
CA THR A 87 15.65 -5.66 -22.32
C THR A 87 15.32 -5.70 -23.81
N TYR A 88 14.06 -5.93 -24.18
CA TYR A 88 13.61 -5.92 -25.56
C TYR A 88 13.74 -4.54 -26.21
N VAL A 89 13.27 -3.47 -25.57
CA VAL A 89 13.42 -2.10 -26.08
C VAL A 89 14.89 -1.71 -26.15
N SER A 90 15.68 -2.06 -25.13
CA SER A 90 17.12 -1.84 -25.15
C SER A 90 17.78 -2.60 -26.31
N ALA A 91 17.37 -3.84 -26.60
CA ALA A 91 17.89 -4.65 -27.69
C ALA A 91 17.46 -4.14 -29.08
N SER A 92 16.20 -3.73 -29.24
CA SER A 92 15.60 -3.34 -30.53
C SER A 92 15.77 -1.86 -30.88
N SER A 93 16.24 -1.03 -29.95
CA SER A 93 16.56 0.38 -30.23
C SER A 93 17.57 0.53 -31.38
N THR A 94 17.28 1.47 -32.28
CA THR A 94 18.14 1.76 -33.43
C THR A 94 19.33 2.62 -33.00
N GLY A 95 20.42 2.57 -33.78
CA GLY A 95 21.60 3.41 -33.56
C GLY A 95 21.37 4.91 -33.75
N ASP A 96 20.25 5.30 -34.37
CA ASP A 96 19.80 6.70 -34.46
C ASP A 96 19.16 7.18 -33.16
N VAL A 97 18.46 6.29 -32.43
CA VAL A 97 17.83 6.61 -31.15
C VAL A 97 18.83 6.50 -30.00
N LEU A 98 19.62 5.42 -29.99
CA LEU A 98 20.68 5.21 -29.01
C LEU A 98 22.04 5.19 -29.72
N PRO A 99 22.79 6.30 -29.75
CA PRO A 99 24.08 6.38 -30.44
C PRO A 99 25.10 5.34 -29.97
N ILE A 100 25.01 4.92 -28.70
CA ILE A 100 25.85 3.86 -28.14
C ILE A 100 25.70 2.51 -28.85
N LYS A 101 24.54 2.24 -29.48
CA LYS A 101 24.32 1.05 -30.31
C LYS A 101 25.10 1.09 -31.63
N ARG A 102 25.24 2.28 -32.23
CA ARG A 102 26.01 2.50 -33.46
C ARG A 102 27.52 2.46 -33.18
N GLY A 103 27.92 2.94 -32.00
CA GLY A 103 29.33 3.07 -31.63
C GLY A 103 30.04 4.23 -32.34
N PRO A 104 31.28 4.54 -31.92
CA PRO A 104 32.08 5.59 -32.54
C PRO A 104 32.42 5.22 -33.99
N GLN A 105 32.18 6.15 -34.91
CA GLN A 105 32.50 5.98 -36.35
C GLN A 105 33.86 6.59 -36.71
N GLU A 106 34.40 7.47 -35.86
CA GLU A 106 35.66 8.15 -36.09
C GLU A 106 36.82 7.42 -35.40
N LYS A 107 38.04 7.68 -35.88
CA LYS A 107 39.25 7.18 -35.21
C LYS A 107 39.34 7.78 -33.80
N PRO A 108 39.68 6.98 -32.79
CA PRO A 108 39.87 7.48 -31.43
C PRO A 108 40.99 8.53 -31.38
N LYS A 109 40.81 9.55 -30.55
CA LYS A 109 41.87 10.54 -30.28
C LYS A 109 42.92 9.89 -29.38
N LEU A 110 44.19 9.99 -29.78
CA LEU A 110 45.30 9.53 -28.97
C LEU A 110 45.40 10.37 -27.68
N GLY A 111 45.56 9.69 -26.56
CA GLY A 111 45.89 10.29 -25.28
C GLY A 111 47.37 10.67 -25.17
N PRO A 112 47.81 11.14 -23.99
CA PRO A 112 49.18 11.56 -23.74
C PRO A 112 50.19 10.44 -24.05
N ARG A 113 51.34 10.81 -24.60
CA ARG A 113 52.40 9.88 -25.08
C ARG A 113 51.99 9.02 -26.28
N GLY A 114 51.00 9.45 -27.07
CA GLY A 114 50.61 8.78 -28.31
C GLY A 114 49.97 7.40 -28.08
N LYS A 115 49.43 7.18 -26.88
CA LYS A 115 48.70 5.95 -26.54
C LYS A 115 47.21 6.13 -26.79
N LEU A 116 46.54 5.05 -27.17
CA LEU A 116 45.09 4.94 -27.04
C LEU A 116 44.71 4.79 -25.56
#